data_AF-A0A2E6YE83-F1
#
_entry.id   AF-A0A2E6YE83-F1
#
_cell.length_a   1.000
_cell.length_b   1.000
_cell.length_c   1.000
_cell.angle_alpha   90.00
_cell.angle_beta   90.00
_cell.angle_gamma   90.00
#
_symmetry.space_group_name_H-M   'P 1'
#
loop_
_entity.id
_entity.type
_entity.pdbx_description
1 polymer ?
#
loop_
_entity_poly.entity_id
_entity_poly.type
_entity_poly.pdbx_seq_one_letter_code
_entity_poly.pdbx_strand_id
1 'polypeptide(L)'
;MASVKKLRYRFLLLFAFIFFSNQIQNLQASPWAIPGDLMLRHDVQILVDSGVINIPMTTWPLAWGDIAYNLSKTEKEMTSFELASFQRIKKALLEEEM
;
A
#
# COMPACT_ATOMS: atom_id res chain seq x y z
N MET A 1 -54.57 -7.70 -15.59
CA MET A 1 -53.56 -8.54 -14.88
C MET A 1 -52.17 -8.58 -15.56
N ALA A 2 -52.07 -8.49 -16.90
CA ALA A 2 -50.78 -8.58 -17.62
C ALA A 2 -49.81 -7.38 -17.41
N SER A 3 -50.34 -6.17 -17.19
CA SER A 3 -49.52 -4.95 -17.00
C SER A 3 -48.69 -4.98 -15.69
N VAL A 4 -49.29 -5.47 -14.60
CA VAL A 4 -48.62 -5.62 -13.29
C VAL A 4 -47.49 -6.65 -13.35
N LYS A 5 -47.65 -7.72 -14.15
CA LYS A 5 -46.59 -8.72 -14.37
C LYS A 5 -45.41 -8.10 -15.12
N LYS A 6 -45.64 -7.33 -16.19
CA LYS A 6 -44.58 -6.60 -16.92
C LYS A 6 -43.84 -5.60 -16.03
N LEU A 7 -44.55 -4.91 -15.14
CA LEU A 7 -43.94 -3.98 -14.18
C LEU A 7 -43.03 -4.72 -13.18
N ARG A 8 -43.48 -5.87 -12.65
CA ARG A 8 -42.65 -6.74 -11.79
C ARG A 8 -41.39 -7.26 -12.50
N TYR A 9 -41.50 -7.70 -13.75
CA TYR A 9 -40.33 -8.16 -14.51
C TYR A 9 -39.32 -7.03 -14.78
N ARG A 10 -39.79 -5.80 -15.02
CA ARG A 10 -38.91 -4.62 -15.14
C ARG A 10 -38.15 -4.34 -13.85
N PHE A 11 -38.83 -4.39 -12.70
CA PHE A 11 -38.17 -4.23 -11.41
C PHE A 11 -37.17 -5.35 -11.12
N LEU A 12 -37.49 -6.61 -11.46
CA LEU A 12 -36.56 -7.74 -11.31
C LEU A 12 -35.34 -7.61 -12.23
N LEU A 13 -35.52 -7.16 -13.47
CA LEU A 13 -34.41 -6.93 -14.40
C LEU A 13 -33.50 -5.77 -13.94
N LEU A 14 -34.08 -4.68 -13.45
CA LEU A 14 -33.31 -3.58 -12.88
C LEU A 14 -32.52 -4.02 -11.63
N PHE A 15 -33.14 -4.80 -10.76
CA PHE A 15 -32.48 -5.34 -9.57
C PHE A 15 -31.33 -6.28 -9.94
N ALA A 16 -31.53 -7.16 -10.91
CA ALA A 16 -30.49 -8.05 -11.43
C ALA A 16 -29.34 -7.27 -12.09
N PHE A 17 -29.64 -6.21 -12.84
CA PHE A 17 -28.64 -5.36 -13.47
C PHE A 17 -27.77 -4.62 -12.45
N ILE A 18 -28.38 -4.05 -11.41
CA ILE A 18 -27.66 -3.41 -10.30
C ILE A 18 -26.75 -4.42 -9.60
N PHE A 19 -27.24 -5.63 -9.33
CA PHE A 19 -26.46 -6.69 -8.70
C PHE A 19 -25.26 -7.12 -9.55
N PHE A 20 -25.45 -7.23 -10.87
CA PHE A 20 -24.36 -7.56 -11.81
C PHE A 20 -23.32 -6.43 -11.95
N SER A 21 -23.74 -5.17 -11.80
CA SER A 21 -22.85 -4.01 -11.93
C SER A 21 -21.96 -3.77 -10.70
N ASN A 22 -22.29 -4.35 -9.54
CA ASN A 22 -21.49 -4.24 -8.32
C ASN A 22 -20.37 -5.30 -8.28
N GLN A 23 -19.48 -5.30 -9.27
CA GLN A 23 -18.18 -5.96 -9.09
C GLN A 23 -17.32 -5.08 -8.20
N ILE A 24 -17.11 -5.52 -6.96
CA ILE A 24 -16.15 -4.91 -6.03
C ILE A 24 -14.78 -5.04 -6.67
N GLN A 25 -14.27 -3.95 -7.25
CA GLN A 25 -12.86 -3.87 -7.60
C GLN A 25 -12.10 -3.77 -6.28
N ASN A 26 -11.27 -4.78 -5.98
CA ASN A 26 -10.29 -4.67 -4.91
C ASN A 26 -9.30 -3.59 -5.33
N LEU A 27 -9.60 -2.33 -4.98
CA LEU A 27 -8.58 -1.29 -4.93
C LEU A 27 -7.59 -1.75 -3.86
N GLN A 28 -6.52 -2.43 -4.31
CA GLN A 28 -5.34 -2.67 -3.50
C GLN A 28 -4.80 -1.28 -3.14
N ALA A 29 -5.15 -0.80 -1.96
CA ALA A 29 -4.49 0.35 -1.37
C ALA A 29 -2.99 0.05 -1.36
N SER A 30 -2.17 1.02 -1.78
CA SER A 30 -0.71 0.88 -1.89
C SER A 30 -0.15 0.16 -0.66
N PRO A 31 0.78 -0.80 -0.82
CA PRO A 31 1.28 -1.57 0.30
C PRO A 31 1.87 -0.60 1.34
N TRP A 32 1.50 -0.80 2.60
CA TRP A 32 1.88 0.07 3.70
C TRP A 32 2.85 -0.69 4.60
N ALA A 33 3.99 -0.09 4.93
CA ALA A 33 4.88 -0.59 5.95
C ALA A 33 4.17 -0.58 7.32
N ILE A 34 3.85 -1.77 7.83
CA ILE A 34 3.08 -1.96 9.06
C ILE A 34 4.01 -1.82 10.28
N PRO A 35 3.60 -1.11 11.35
CA PRO A 35 4.45 -0.92 12.53
C PRO A 35 4.71 -2.19 13.35
N GLY A 36 4.03 -3.30 13.03
CA GLY A 36 4.18 -4.58 13.73
C GLY A 36 5.52 -5.26 13.50
N ASP A 37 6.21 -4.94 12.40
CA ASP A 37 7.58 -5.37 12.18
C ASP A 37 8.55 -4.37 12.85
N LEU A 38 9.04 -4.76 14.03
CA LEU A 38 9.99 -3.97 14.80
C LEU A 38 11.32 -3.79 14.06
N MET A 39 11.75 -4.80 13.28
CA MET A 39 12.98 -4.71 12.50
C MET A 39 12.82 -3.69 11.39
N LEU A 40 11.72 -3.76 10.65
CA LEU A 40 11.41 -2.78 9.59
C LEU A 40 11.36 -1.36 10.15
N ARG A 41 10.65 -1.16 11.27
CA ARG A 41 10.59 0.15 11.94
C ARG A 41 11.98 0.64 12.34
N HIS A 42 12.82 -0.23 12.89
CA HIS A 42 14.17 0.12 13.31
C HIS A 42 15.05 0.50 12.10
N ASP A 43 14.96 -0.26 11.00
CA ASP A 43 15.70 0.02 9.78
C ASP A 43 15.29 1.37 9.17
N VAL A 44 13.98 1.67 9.14
CA VAL A 44 13.50 2.97 8.66
C VAL A 44 14.00 4.09 9.57
N GLN A 45 13.99 3.90 10.89
CA GLN A 45 14.50 4.88 11.85
C GLN A 45 16.00 5.16 11.61
N ILE A 46 16.81 4.12 11.40
CA ILE A 46 18.24 4.28 11.08
C ILE A 46 18.43 5.18 9.86
N LEU A 47 17.68 4.91 8.78
CA LEU A 47 17.81 5.65 7.53
C LEU A 47 17.30 7.09 7.64
N VAL A 48 16.28 7.35 8.45
CA VAL A 48 15.80 8.71 8.72
C VAL A 48 16.81 9.48 9.57
N ASP A 49 17.32 8.89 10.65
CA ASP A 49 18.28 9.53 11.55
C ASP A 49 19.62 9.82 10.87
N SER A 50 20.03 8.97 9.93
CA SER A 50 21.26 9.18 9.14
C SER A 50 21.07 10.12 7.94
N GLY A 51 19.83 10.59 7.73
CA GLY A 51 19.44 11.48 6.67
C GLY A 51 19.41 10.84 5.28
N VAL A 52 19.39 9.50 5.17
CA VAL A 52 19.21 8.76 3.90
C VAL A 52 17.77 8.88 3.39
N ILE A 53 16.80 8.90 4.29
CA ILE A 53 15.38 9.10 3.98
C ILE A 53 14.90 10.38 4.69
N ASN A 54 14.16 11.22 3.99
CA ASN A 54 13.55 12.41 4.60
C ASN A 54 12.02 12.30 4.62
N ILE A 55 11.48 11.61 5.62
CA ILE A 55 10.03 11.46 5.85
C ILE A 55 9.68 11.68 7.33
N PRO A 56 8.46 12.15 7.64
CA PRO A 56 8.00 12.25 9.01
C PRO A 56 7.77 10.85 9.63
N MET A 57 8.48 10.55 10.72
CA MET A 57 8.39 9.26 11.45
C MET A 57 7.33 9.22 12.57
N THR A 58 6.54 10.29 12.73
CA THR A 58 5.57 10.45 13.82
C THR A 58 4.27 9.68 13.63
N THR A 59 4.03 9.15 12.44
CA THR A 59 2.77 8.51 12.04
C THR A 59 3.03 7.21 11.32
N TRP A 60 2.33 6.16 11.75
CA TRP A 60 2.34 4.85 11.12
C TRP A 60 0.90 4.43 10.79
N PRO A 61 0.70 3.61 9.75
CA PRO A 61 1.70 3.00 8.87
C PRO A 61 2.30 3.98 7.84
N LEU A 62 3.44 3.60 7.23
CA LEU A 62 4.13 4.41 6.21
C LEU A 62 3.86 3.84 4.81
N ALA A 63 3.65 4.69 3.80
CA ALA A 63 3.53 4.21 2.43
C ALA A 63 4.91 3.83 1.87
N TRP A 64 5.04 2.67 1.24
CA TRP A 64 6.31 2.29 0.60
C TRP A 64 6.76 3.28 -0.48
N GLY A 65 5.79 3.87 -1.19
CA GLY A 65 6.04 4.93 -2.16
C GLY A 65 6.76 6.14 -1.55
N ASP A 66 6.40 6.53 -0.32
CA ASP A 66 7.06 7.64 0.38
C ASP A 66 8.50 7.28 0.76
N ILE A 67 8.73 6.05 1.23
CA ILE A 67 10.07 5.54 1.55
C ILE A 67 10.95 5.53 0.29
N ALA A 68 10.43 5.06 -0.84
CA ALA A 68 11.16 4.97 -2.09
C ALA A 68 11.41 6.34 -2.74
N TYR A 69 10.45 7.26 -2.65
CA TYR A 69 10.54 8.58 -3.29
C TYR A 69 11.45 9.56 -2.53
N ASN A 70 11.52 9.46 -1.21
CA ASN A 70 12.24 10.42 -0.36
C ASN A 70 13.67 9.99 0.00
N LEU A 71 14.30 9.18 -0.85
CA LEU A 71 15.72 8.85 -0.73
C LEU A 71 16.58 10.06 -1.12
N SER A 72 17.44 10.49 -0.21
CA SER A 72 18.38 11.60 -0.41
C SER A 72 19.76 11.14 -0.88
N LYS A 73 20.10 9.87 -0.62
CA LYS A 73 21.39 9.24 -0.93
C LYS A 73 21.18 8.06 -1.87
N THR A 74 22.11 7.87 -2.79
CA THR A 74 22.21 6.66 -3.61
C THR A 74 22.88 5.53 -2.82
N GLU A 75 22.66 4.27 -3.21
CA GLU A 75 23.27 3.09 -2.56
C GLU A 75 24.81 3.18 -2.46
N LYS A 76 25.47 3.94 -3.35
CA LYS A 76 26.94 4.14 -3.35
C LYS A 76 27.42 5.13 -2.30
N GLU A 77 26.55 6.04 -1.86
CA GLU A 77 26.85 7.08 -0.87
C GLU A 77 26.51 6.62 0.55
N MET A 78 25.82 5.49 0.68
CA MET A 78 25.46 4.89 1.96
C MET A 78 26.67 4.20 2.59
N THR A 79 26.80 4.36 3.91
CA THR A 79 27.69 3.55 4.74
C THR A 79 27.24 2.08 4.73
N SER A 80 28.12 1.17 5.15
CA SER A 80 27.79 -0.25 5.25
C SER A 80 26.56 -0.53 6.14
N PHE A 81 26.37 0.27 7.19
CA PHE A 81 25.25 0.14 8.12
C PHE A 81 23.93 0.63 7.51
N GLU A 82 23.95 1.78 6.84
CA GLU A 82 22.80 2.31 6.09
C GLU A 82 22.40 1.34 4.97
N LEU A 83 23.37 0.87 4.19
CA LEU A 83 23.11 -0.05 3.08
C LEU A 83 22.48 -1.36 3.56
N ALA A 84 22.93 -1.92 4.68
CA ALA A 84 22.35 -3.14 5.24
C ALA A 84 20.88 -2.95 5.65
N SER A 85 20.55 -1.81 6.25
CA SER A 85 19.18 -1.46 6.64
C SER A 85 18.31 -1.23 5.41
N PHE A 86 18.83 -0.49 4.42
CA PHE A 86 18.17 -0.27 3.15
C PHE A 86 17.88 -1.58 2.39
N GLN A 87 18.81 -2.52 2.38
CA GLN A 87 18.61 -3.83 1.75
C GLN A 87 17.50 -4.65 2.41
N ARG A 88 17.36 -4.60 3.74
CA ARG A 88 16.26 -5.27 4.45
C ARG A 88 14.91 -4.65 4.11
N ILE A 89 14.81 -3.33 4.09
CA ILE A 89 13.61 -2.59 3.65
C ILE A 89 13.25 -2.95 2.21
N LYS A 90 14.23 -2.91 1.30
CA LYS A 90 14.05 -3.26 -0.12
C LYS A 90 13.55 -4.70 -0.29
N LYS A 91 14.07 -5.62 0.53
CA LYS A 91 13.62 -7.01 0.55
C LYS A 91 12.17 -7.11 1.03
N ALA A 92 11.81 -6.44 2.11
CA ALA A 92 10.44 -6.43 2.63
C ALA A 92 9.43 -5.88 1.61
N LEU A 93 9.80 -4.80 0.91
CA LEU A 93 8.99 -4.25 -0.19
C LEU A 93 8.75 -5.28 -1.31
N LEU A 94 9.80 -5.97 -1.75
CA LEU A 94 9.68 -7.00 -2.79
C LEU A 94 8.82 -8.18 -2.33
N GLU A 95 8.84 -8.55 -1.05
CA GLU A 95 8.00 -9.60 -0.49
C GLU A 95 6.52 -9.19 -0.43
N GLU A 96 6.21 -7.91 -0.29
CA GLU A 96 4.82 -7.40 -0.31
C GLU A 96 4.24 -7.23 -1.72
N GLU A 97 5.07 -7.02 -2.74
CA GLU A 97 4.63 -6.88 -4.14
C GLU A 97 4.37 -8.23 -4.85
N MET A 98 4.76 -9.34 -4.24
CA MET A 98 4.67 -10.72 -4.77
C MET A 98 3.38 -11.44 -4.34
#